data_AF-A0AAT9L335-F1
#
_entry.id   AF-A0AAT9L335-F1
#
_cell.length_a   1.000
_cell.length_b   1.000
_cell.length_c   1.000
_cell.angle_alpha   90.00
_cell.angle_beta   90.00
_cell.angle_gamma   90.00
#
_symmetry.space_group_name_H-M   'P 1'
#
loop_
_entity.id
_entity.type
_entity.pdbx_description
1 polymer ?
#
loop_
_entity_poly.entity_id
_entity_poly.type
_entity_poly.pdbx_seq_one_letter_code
_entity_poly.pdbx_strand_id
1 'polypeptide(L)' 'MTVRDLPPVSQLTEQQQRGWHCVRCRAPLSPGSGIDLGEKRVTPAEGAAYSWFPRACADSAACRVRESETPS' A
#
# COMPACT_ATOMS: atom_id res chain seq x y z
N MET A 1 -1.13 -16.58 7.89
CA MET A 1 -1.10 -15.11 7.76
C MET A 1 -2.33 -14.70 6.98
N THR A 2 -3.23 -13.92 7.58
CA THR A 2 -4.43 -13.46 6.86
C THR A 2 -4.02 -12.39 5.85
N VAL A 3 -4.20 -12.68 4.56
CA VAL A 3 -3.99 -11.70 3.50
C VAL A 3 -5.10 -10.66 3.62
N ARG A 4 -4.78 -9.48 4.16
CA ARG A 4 -5.70 -8.34 4.16
C ARG A 4 -5.77 -7.79 2.74
N ASP A 5 -6.98 -7.51 2.25
CA ASP A 5 -7.15 -6.85 0.96
C ASP A 5 -6.43 -5.50 0.90
N LEU A 6 -6.03 -5.15 -0.32
CA LEU A 6 -5.37 -3.89 -0.62
C LEU A 6 -6.41 -2.84 -1.00
N PRO A 7 -6.21 -1.56 -0.62
CA PRO A 7 -7.03 -0.49 -1.15
C PRO A 7 -6.91 -0.41 -2.69
N PRO A 8 -7.99 -0.01 -3.40
CA PRO A 8 -7.93 0.23 -4.82
C PRO A 8 -6.84 1.23 -5.18
N VAL A 9 -6.04 0.95 -6.22
CA VAL A 9 -4.92 1.82 -6.62
C VAL A 9 -5.39 3.24 -6.96
N SER A 10 -6.59 3.37 -7.51
CA SER A 10 -7.23 4.66 -7.82
C SER A 10 -7.53 5.54 -6.60
N GLN A 11 -7.59 4.96 -5.40
CA GLN A 11 -7.83 5.68 -4.14
C GLN A 11 -6.53 6.00 -3.39
N LEU A 12 -5.38 5.60 -3.93
CA LEU A 12 -4.08 5.81 -3.32
C LEU A 12 -3.47 7.13 -3.78
N THR A 13 -2.80 7.80 -2.85
CA THR A 13 -1.91 8.91 -3.19
C THR A 13 -0.73 8.43 -4.04
N GLU A 14 -0.13 9.32 -4.83
CA GLU A 14 1.05 8.97 -5.63
C GLU A 14 2.17 8.37 -4.78
N GLN A 15 2.38 8.89 -3.57
CA GLN A 15 3.39 8.40 -2.63
C GLN A 15 3.14 6.95 -2.20
N GLN A 16 1.88 6.54 -2.03
CA GLN A 16 1.53 5.16 -1.74
C GLN A 16 1.67 4.26 -2.97
N GLN A 17 1.24 4.75 -4.15
CA GLN A 17 1.36 4.00 -5.41
C GLN A 17 2.82 3.67 -5.73
N ARG A 18 3.73 4.63 -5.50
CA ARG A 18 5.19 4.47 -5.68
C ARG A 18 5.88 3.68 -4.56
N GLY A 19 5.15 3.27 -3.51
CA GLY A 19 5.70 2.52 -2.38
C GLY A 19 6.62 3.34 -1.47
N TRP A 20 6.55 4.66 -1.53
CA TRP A 20 7.23 5.55 -0.59
C TRP A 20 6.49 5.64 0.74
N HIS A 21 5.18 5.43 0.72
CA HIS A 21 4.33 5.42 1.89
C HIS A 21 3.62 4.07 2.01
N CYS A 22 3.31 3.67 3.25
CA CYS A 22 2.53 2.47 3.52
C CYS A 22 1.20 2.55 2.78
N VAL A 23 0.91 1.52 1.99
CA VAL A 23 -0.33 1.40 1.21
C VAL A 23 -1.59 1.47 2.07
N ARG A 24 -1.46 1.22 3.38
CA ARG A 24 -2.55 1.28 4.37
C ARG A 24 -2.51 2.57 5.18
N CYS A 25 -1.61 2.65 6.17
CA CYS A 25 -1.60 3.72 7.16
C CYS A 25 -0.94 5.03 6.68
N ARG A 26 -0.54 5.14 5.41
CA ARG A 26 0.08 6.33 4.80
C ARG A 26 1.38 6.81 5.45
N ALA A 27 1.95 6.08 6.40
CA ALA A 27 3.22 6.44 7.03
C ALA A 27 4.37 6.36 6.00
N PRO A 28 5.32 7.30 6.01
CA PRO A 28 6.53 7.22 5.19
C PRO A 28 7.29 5.92 5.46
N LEU A 29 7.77 5.28 4.40
CA LEU A 29 8.58 4.08 4.43
C LEU A 29 10.02 4.43 4.07
N SER A 30 10.91 4.28 5.03
CA SER A 30 12.36 4.27 4.76
C SER A 30 12.81 2.96 4.08
N PRO A 31 13.99 2.94 3.46
CA PRO A 31 14.65 1.69 3.09
C PRO A 31 14.71 0.74 4.31
N GLY A 32 14.19 -0.48 4.18
CA GLY A 32 14.18 -1.49 5.25
C GLY A 32 12.98 -1.48 6.21
N SER A 33 12.17 -0.41 6.29
CA SER A 33 10.97 -0.39 7.17
C SER A 33 9.68 -0.87 6.49
N GLY A 34 9.68 -0.86 5.16
CA GLY A 34 8.57 -1.35 4.33
C GLY A 34 8.85 -2.72 3.74
N ILE A 35 7.89 -3.63 3.85
CA ILE A 35 7.85 -4.91 3.13
C ILE A 35 7.16 -4.75 1.77
N ASP A 36 7.67 -5.45 0.76
CA ASP A 36 7.01 -5.60 -0.53
C ASP A 36 5.90 -6.65 -0.40
N LEU A 37 4.69 -6.35 -0.91
CA LEU A 37 3.54 -7.25 -0.84
C LEU A 37 3.38 -8.12 -2.10
N GLY A 38 4.40 -8.14 -2.95
CA GLY A 38 4.45 -8.82 -4.22
C GLY A 38 3.67 -8.10 -5.32
N GLU A 39 3.92 -8.51 -6.56
CA GLU A 39 3.23 -8.00 -7.74
C GLU A 39 1.70 -8.07 -7.58
N LYS A 40 1.03 -6.99 -7.99
CA LYS A 40 -0.40 -6.90 -8.19
C LYS A 40 -0.63 -6.44 -9.63
N ARG A 41 -1.45 -7.18 -10.36
CA ARG A 41 -1.84 -6.78 -11.71
C ARG A 41 -3.05 -5.88 -11.63
N VAL A 42 -2.94 -4.69 -12.21
CA VAL A 42 -4.01 -3.70 -12.24
C VAL A 42 -4.47 -3.58 -13.68
N THR A 43 -5.78 -3.69 -13.87
CA THR A 43 -6.44 -3.45 -15.17
C THR A 43 -7.37 -2.26 -14.99
N PRO A 44 -6.94 -1.06 -15.38
CA PRO A 44 -7.81 0.12 -15.34
C PRO A 44 -9.00 -0.02 -16.30
N ALA A 45 -10.05 0.77 -16.06
CA ALA A 45 -11.18 0.87 -17.01
C ALA A 45 -10.74 1.48 -18.35
N GLU A 46 -9.75 2.38 -18.32
CA GLU A 46 -9.17 3.03 -19.49
C GLU A 46 -7.64 2.90 -19.45
N GLY A 47 -7.05 2.50 -20.57
CA GLY A 47 -5.60 2.34 -20.70
C GLY A 47 -5.13 0.88 -20.60
N ALA A 48 -3.81 0.70 -20.47
CA ALA A 48 -3.19 -0.62 -20.46
C ALA A 48 -3.10 -1.20 -19.04
N ALA A 49 -3.19 -2.52 -18.93
CA ALA A 49 -2.89 -3.22 -17.70
C ALA A 49 -1.42 -3.01 -17.31
N TYR A 50 -1.16 -2.90 -16.00
CA TYR A 50 0.18 -2.69 -15.48
C TYR A 50 0.43 -3.49 -14.20
N SER A 51 1.71 -3.67 -13.88
CA SER A 51 2.15 -4.30 -12.64
C SER A 51 2.42 -3.24 -11.59
N TRP A 52 1.90 -3.46 -10.39
CA TRP A 52 2.04 -2.60 -9.23
C TRP A 52 2.63 -3.38 -8.05
N PHE A 53 3.56 -2.78 -7.34
CA PHE A 53 4.31 -3.41 -6.25
C PHE A 53 4.06 -2.65 -4.94
N PRO A 54 2.92 -2.89 -4.28
CA PRO A 54 2.57 -2.18 -3.05
C PRO A 54 3.54 -2.51 -1.91
N ARG A 55 3.87 -1.48 -1.13
CA ARG A 55 4.65 -1.64 0.10
C ARG A 55 3.81 -1.32 1.34
N ALA A 56 4.04 -2.08 2.41
CA ALA A 56 3.41 -1.86 3.72
C ALA A 56 4.44 -1.86 4.84
N CYS A 57 4.06 -1.37 6.02
CA CYS A 57 4.93 -1.46 7.20
C CYS A 57 5.21 -2.93 7.57
N ALA A 58 6.45 -3.22 7.97
CA ALA A 58 6.81 -4.54 8.50
C ALA A 58 6.05 -4.89 9.79
N ASP A 59 5.88 -3.91 10.68
CA ASP A 59 5.04 -4.05 11.87
C ASP A 59 3.56 -3.84 11.51
N SER A 60 2.86 -4.96 11.31
CA SER A 60 1.43 -4.97 10.98
C SER A 60 0.53 -4.49 12.13
N ALA A 61 0.93 -4.67 13.39
CA ALA A 61 0.13 -4.26 14.54
C ALA A 61 0.17 -2.74 14.71
N ALA A 62 1.37 -2.16 14.72
CA ALA A 62 1.52 -0.70 14.79
C ALA A 62 0.92 0.00 13.55
N CYS A 63 0.99 -0.64 12.37
CA CYS A 63 0.33 -0.14 11.17
C CYS A 63 -1.19 -0.01 11.34
N ARG A 64 -1.83 -0.99 11.98
CA ARG A 64 -3.29 -1.01 12.17
C ARG A 64 -3.77 0.10 13.11
N VAL A 65 -2.98 0.38 14.15
CA VAL A 65 -3.27 1.49 15.08
C VAL A 65 -3.27 2.81 14.31
N ARG A 66 -2.20 3.11 13.57
CA ARG A 66 -2.10 4.34 12.76
C ARG A 66 -3.18 4.47 11.69
N GLU A 67 -3.51 3.36 11.03
CA GLU A 67 -4.61 3.30 10.04
C GLU A 67 -5.95 3.68 10.66
N SER A 68 -6.20 3.32 11.92
CA SER A 68 -7.44 3.66 12.63
C SER A 68 -7.48 5.12 13.11
N GLU A 69 -6.31 5.71 13.35
CA GLU A 69 -6.16 7.11 13.80
C GLU A 69 -6.18 8.12 12.64
N THR A 70 -5.83 7.68 11.43
CA THR A 70 -5.82 8.51 10.23
C THR A 70 -7.07 8.24 9.40
N PRO A 71 -8.14 9.06 9.48
CA PRO A 71 -9.31 8.86 8.65
C PRO A 71 -8.95 8.95 7.16
N SER A 72 -9.65 8.14 6.35
CA SER A 72 -9.41 8.00 4.91
C SER A 72 -9.74 9.26 4.14
#